data_AF-A0A950PVG8-F1
#
_entry.id   AF-A0A950PVG8-F1
#
_cell.length_a   1.000
_cell.length_b   1.000
_cell.length_c   1.000
_cell.angle_alpha   90.00
_cell.angle_beta   90.00
_cell.angle_gamma   90.00
#
_symmetry.space_group_name_H-M   'P 1'
#
loop_
_entity.id
_entity.type
_entity.pdbx_description
1 polymer ?
#
loop_
_entity_poly.entity_id
_entity_poly.type
_entity_poly.pdbx_seq_one_letter_code
_entity_poly.pdbx_strand_id
1 'polypeptide(L)' 'MARDASWLKDHIRDIPDFPSPGVVFKDITPLLA' A
#
# COMPACT_ATOMS: atom_id res chain seq x y z
N MET A 1 -14.73 14.46 -13.63
CA MET A 1 -14.16 14.55 -12.28
C MET A 1 -13.04 13.54 -12.18
N ALA A 2 -11.78 13.98 -12.16
CA ALA A 2 -10.67 13.06 -11.94
C ALA A 2 -10.75 12.55 -10.50
N ARG A 3 -10.72 11.23 -10.30
CA ARG A 3 -10.64 10.65 -8.96
C ARG A 3 -9.25 10.99 -8.42
N ASP A 4 -9.21 11.83 -7.41
CA ASP A 4 -7.97 12.17 -6.73
C ASP A 4 -7.46 10.93 -5.99
N ALA A 5 -6.37 10.36 -6.53
CA ALA A 5 -5.74 9.14 -6.00
C ALA A 5 -4.66 9.45 -4.96
N SER A 6 -4.44 10.72 -4.60
CA SER A 6 -3.46 11.13 -3.58
C SER A 6 -3.74 10.43 -2.25
N TRP A 7 -5.00 10.46 -1.80
CA TRP A 7 -5.44 9.83 -0.55
C TRP A 7 -5.12 8.32 -0.49
N LEU A 8 -5.25 7.59 -1.61
CA LEU A 8 -4.92 6.16 -1.64
C LEU A 8 -3.43 5.91 -1.39
N LYS A 9 -2.55 6.75 -1.94
CA LYS A 9 -1.10 6.55 -1.83
C LYS A 9 -0.62 6.75 -0.40
N ASP A 10 -1.23 7.66 0.34
CA ASP A 10 -0.86 7.96 1.74
C ASP A 10 -1.20 6.82 2.70
N HIS A 11 -2.09 5.90 2.30
CA HIS A 11 -2.60 4.81 3.15
C HIS A 11 -2.04 3.43 2.77
N ILE A 12 -1.17 3.34 1.76
CA ILE A 12 -0.51 2.10 1.37
C ILE A 12 0.88 2.08 2.00
N ARG A 13 1.16 1.06 2.82
CA ARG A 13 2.47 0.90 3.47
C ARG A 13 3.33 -0.10 2.70
N ASP A 14 4.60 0.23 2.52
CA ASP A 14 5.58 -0.62 1.86
C ASP A 14 6.32 -1.48 2.88
N ILE A 15 6.35 -2.79 2.65
CA ILE A 15 7.06 -3.76 3.50
C ILE A 15 8.03 -4.55 2.60
N PRO A 16 9.35 -4.29 2.68
CA PRO A 16 10.33 -5.02 1.88
C PRO A 16 10.53 -6.45 2.40
N ASP A 17 10.93 -7.34 1.49
CA ASP A 17 11.28 -8.75 1.72
C ASP A 17 10.19 -9.61 2.38
N PHE A 18 8.92 -9.25 2.16
CA PHE A 18 7.76 -9.99 2.66
C PHE A 18 6.86 -10.51 1.53
N PRO A 19 6.38 -11.77 1.57
CA PRO A 19 6.69 -12.81 2.56
C PRO A 19 8.06 -13.50 2.31
N SER A 20 8.76 -13.12 1.24
CA SER A 20 10.05 -13.68 0.85
C SER A 20 11.00 -12.59 0.35
N PRO A 21 12.33 -12.84 0.38
CA PRO A 21 13.32 -11.89 -0.13
C PRO A 21 13.04 -11.45 -1.58
N GLY A 22 13.24 -10.16 -1.85
CA GLY A 22 13.04 -9.55 -3.17
C GLY A 22 11.62 -9.09 -3.48
N VAL A 23 10.65 -9.28 -2.57
CA VAL A 23 9.27 -8.81 -2.73
C VAL A 23 9.02 -7.55 -1.90
N VAL A 24 8.39 -6.52 -2.47
CA VAL A 24 7.84 -5.38 -1.69
C VAL A 24 6.34 -5.57 -1.55
N PHE A 25 5.90 -5.95 -0.36
CA PHE A 25 4.50 -6.11 -0.04
C PHE A 25 3.84 -4.74 0.18
N LYS A 26 2.65 -4.56 -0.40
CA LYS A 26 1.84 -3.35 -0.26
C LYS A 26 0.72 -3.63 0.74
N ASP A 27 0.88 -3.17 1.97
CA ASP A 27 -0.13 -3.33 3.01
C ASP A 27 -1.27 -2.33 2.81
N ILE A 28 -2.45 -2.86 2.48
CA ILE A 28 -3.70 -2.11 2.34
C ILE A 28 -4.61 -2.22 3.57
N THR A 29 -4.18 -2.89 4.63
CA THR A 29 -4.98 -3.06 5.86
C THR A 29 -5.50 -1.73 6.43
N PRO A 30 -4.78 -0.59 6.37
CA PRO A 30 -5.32 0.71 6.78
C PRO A 30 -6.61 1.15 6.06
N LEU A 31 -6.86 0.63 4.86
CA LEU A 31 -8.04 0.95 4.06
C LEU A 31 -9.26 0.09 4.42
N LEU A 32 -9.10 -0.93 5.27
CA LEU A 32 -10.13 -1.92 5.58
C LEU A 32 -10.72 -1.78 7.00
N ALA A 33 -10.23 -0.79 7.77
CA ALA A 33 -10.65 -0.53 9.15
C ALA A 33 -11.92 0.32 9.26
#